data_AF-A0A177PLD0-F1
#
_entry.id   AF-A0A177PLD0-F1
#
_cell.length_a   1.000
_cell.length_b   1.000
_cell.length_c   1.000
_cell.angle_alpha   90.00
_cell.angle_beta   90.00
_cell.angle_gamma   90.00
#
_symmetry.space_group_name_H-M   'P 1'
#
loop_
_entity.id
_entity.type
_entity.pdbx_description
1 polymer ?
#
loop_
_entity_poly.entity_id
_entity_poly.type
_entity_poly.pdbx_seq_one_letter_code
_entity_poly.pdbx_strand_id
1 'polypeptide(L)' 'MPALVACRFNPQMKARYASHVEAGNPAKIAITAVMRRMIVLANALLHDDRIWAEKAPCV' A
#
# COMPACT_ATOMS: atom_id res chain seq x y z
N MET A 1 -10.12 -10.34 -2.77
CA MET A 1 -9.77 -9.08 -2.07
C MET A 1 -8.29 -8.74 -2.31
N PRO A 2 -7.98 -7.72 -3.12
CA PRO A 2 -6.60 -7.41 -3.54
C PRO A 2 -5.71 -6.89 -2.41
N ALA A 3 -6.26 -6.20 -1.40
CA ALA A 3 -5.49 -5.72 -0.24
C ALA A 3 -4.83 -6.87 0.55
N LEU A 4 -5.53 -8.00 0.73
CA LEU A 4 -4.98 -9.16 1.43
C LEU A 4 -3.84 -9.82 0.63
N VAL A 5 -3.95 -9.82 -0.70
CA VAL A 5 -2.91 -10.30 -1.60
C VAL A 5 -1.69 -9.36 -1.52
N ALA A 6 -1.90 -8.05 -1.55
CA ALA A 6 -0.85 -7.05 -1.41
C ALA A 6 -0.09 -7.20 -0.08
N CYS A 7 -0.77 -7.44 1.04
CA CYS A 7 -0.11 -7.69 2.33
C CYS A 7 0.74 -8.97 2.35
N ARG A 8 0.47 -9.96 1.49
CA ARG A 8 1.22 -11.21 1.42
C ARG A 8 2.45 -11.11 0.54
N PHE A 9 2.30 -10.53 -0.64
CA PHE A 9 3.33 -10.54 -1.69
C PHE A 9 4.13 -9.24 -1.76
N ASN A 10 3.61 -8.15 -1.21
CA ASN A 10 4.24 -6.84 -1.33
C ASN A 10 4.77 -6.37 0.05
N PRO A 11 6.11 -6.34 0.27
CA PRO A 11 6.70 -6.06 1.58
C PRO A 11 6.36 -4.64 2.07
N GLN A 12 6.23 -3.67 1.17
CA GLN A 12 5.85 -2.30 1.53
C GLN A 12 4.41 -2.24 2.08
N MET A 13 3.48 -2.96 1.46
CA MET A 13 2.09 -3.01 1.89
C MET A 13 1.92 -3.83 3.18
N LYS A 14 2.72 -4.89 3.36
CA LYS A 14 2.80 -5.66 4.61
C LYS A 14 3.26 -4.78 5.77
N ALA A 15 4.32 -3.99 5.59
CA ALA A 15 4.81 -3.07 6.61
C ALA A 15 3.75 -2.02 7.00
N ARG A 16 3.00 -1.50 6.01
CA ARG A 16 1.89 -0.58 6.26
C ARG A 16 0.81 -1.24 7.13
N TYR A 17 0.41 -2.47 6.79
CA TYR A 17 -0.56 -3.22 7.59
C TYR A 17 -0.05 -3.48 9.01
N ALA A 18 1.19 -3.95 9.16
CA ALA A 18 1.81 -4.22 10.46
C ALA A 18 1.84 -2.96 11.33
N SER A 19 2.26 -1.82 10.79
CA SER A 19 2.30 -0.55 11.54
C SER A 19 0.92 -0.14 12.11
N HIS A 20 -0.17 -0.41 11.39
CA HIS A 20 -1.51 -0.13 11.88
C HIS A 20 -1.96 -1.11 12.97
N VAL A 21 -1.61 -2.39 12.84
CA VAL A 21 -1.91 -3.42 13.85
C VAL A 21 -1.10 -3.19 15.13
N GLU A 22 0.19 -2.86 15.01
CA GLU A 22 1.07 -2.51 16.13
C GLU A 22 0.60 -1.25 16.87
N ALA A 23 0.04 -0.28 16.13
CA ALA A 23 -0.62 0.89 16.70
C ALA A 23 -1.97 0.58 17.38
N GLY A 24 -2.39 -0.70 17.48
CA GLY A 24 -3.61 -1.12 18.15
C GLY A 24 -4.89 -0.93 17.34
N ASN A 25 -4.78 -0.60 16.03
CA ASN A 25 -5.98 -0.40 15.22
C ASN A 25 -6.66 -1.73 14.89
N PRO A 26 -8.01 -1.74 14.80
CA PRO A 26 -8.74 -2.88 14.27
C PRO A 26 -8.25 -3.29 12.88
N ALA A 27 -8.19 -4.60 12.61
CA ALA A 27 -7.72 -5.14 11.35
C ALA A 27 -8.46 -4.56 10.12
N LYS A 28 -9.75 -4.22 10.26
CA LYS A 28 -10.53 -3.58 9.21
C LYS A 28 -9.96 -2.21 8.82
N ILE A 29 -9.53 -1.40 9.79
CA ILE A 29 -8.91 -0.09 9.55
C ILE A 29 -7.55 -0.28 8.88
N ALA A 30 -6.76 -1.27 9.33
CA ALA A 30 -5.49 -1.59 8.72
C ALA A 30 -5.63 -1.99 7.23
N ILE A 31 -6.65 -2.79 6.89
CA ILE A 31 -6.95 -3.15 5.50
C ILE A 31 -7.37 -1.92 4.69
N THR A 32 -8.21 -1.04 5.25
CA THR A 32 -8.61 0.21 4.59
C THR A 32 -7.43 1.13 4.32
N ALA A 33 -6.46 1.21 5.23
CA ALA A 33 -5.24 1.98 5.02
C ALA A 33 -4.40 1.42 3.87
N VAL A 34 -4.29 0.09 3.75
CA VAL A 34 -3.62 -0.57 2.61
C VAL A 34 -4.35 -0.27 1.30
N MET A 35 -5.69 -0.38 1.28
CA MET A 35 -6.48 -0.03 0.09
C MET A 35 -6.25 1.42 -0.34
N ARG A 36 -6.27 2.37 0.60
CA ARG A 36 -6.02 3.78 0.31
C ARG A 36 -4.62 3.99 -0.27
N ARG A 37 -3.60 3.32 0.27
CA ARG A 37 -2.23 3.38 -0.25
C ARG A 37 -2.15 2.89 -1.70
N MET A 38 -2.84 1.81 -2.04
CA MET A 38 -2.87 1.27 -3.41
C MET A 38 -3.50 2.27 -4.40
N ILE A 39 -4.63 2.88 -4.02
CA ILE A 39 -5.31 3.87 -4.88
C ILE A 39 -4.43 5.11 -5.07
N VAL A 40 -3.80 5.62 -4.00
CA VAL A 40 -2.90 6.77 -4.09
C VAL A 40 -1.70 6.46 -4.99
N LEU A 41 -1.12 5.27 -4.90
CA LEU A 41 -0.03 4.84 -5.77
C LEU A 41 -0.47 4.77 -7.24
N ALA A 42 -1.62 4.15 -7.52
CA ALA A 42 -2.17 4.08 -8.88
C ALA A 42 -2.42 5.47 -9.47
N ASN A 43 -2.99 6.38 -8.67
CA ASN A 43 -3.24 7.76 -9.10
C ASN A 43 -1.93 8.51 -9.36
N ALA A 44 -0.89 8.32 -8.54
CA ALA A 44 0.41 8.94 -8.78
C ALA A 44 1.07 8.42 -10.06
N LEU A 45 1.01 7.09 -10.30
CA LEU A 45 1.56 6.49 -11.53
C LEU A 45 0.86 7.02 -12.79
N LEU A 46 -0.47 7.14 -12.76
CA LEU A 46 -1.23 7.71 -13.86
C LEU A 46 -0.96 9.20 -14.05
N HIS A 47 -0.80 9.96 -12.97
CA HIS A 47 -0.50 11.38 -13.04
C HIS A 47 0.84 11.66 -13.70
N ASP A 48 1.85 10.84 -13.39
CA ASP A 48 3.21 11.03 -13.88
C ASP A 48 3.49 10.28 -15.19
N ASP A 49 2.52 9.54 -15.74
CA ASP A 49 2.65 8.63 -16.88
C ASP A 49 3.82 7.64 -16.70
N ARG A 50 3.92 7.04 -15.51
CA ARG A 50 5.01 6.15 -15.12
C ARG A 50 4.55 4.72 -14.86
N ILE A 51 5.41 3.79 -15.23
CA ILE A 51 5.24 2.37 -14.89
C ILE A 51 5.64 2.16 -13.42
N TRP A 52 4.94 1.25 -12.74
CA TRP A 52 5.26 0.87 -11.38
C TRP A 52 6.72 0.39 -11.24
N ALA A 53 7.40 0.89 -10.21
CA ALA A 53 8.73 0.44 -9.79
C ALA A 53 8.72 0.20 -8.28
N GLU A 54 9.51 -0.78 -7.81
CA GLU A 54 9.57 -1.14 -6.39
C GLU A 54 10.09 0.01 -5.51
N LYS A 55 11.01 0.80 -6.05
CA LYS A 55 11.49 2.05 -5.46
C LYS A 55 11.04 3.20 -6.36
N ALA A 56 10.49 4.24 -5.75
CA ALA A 56 10.27 5.48 -6.49
C ALA A 56 11.63 5.94 -7.05
N PRO A 57 11.70 6.35 -8.33
CA PRO A 57 12.94 6.90 -8.86
C PRO A 57 13.32 8.12 -8.03
N CYS A 58 14.59 8.21 -7.70
CA CYS A 58 15.19 9.42 -7.14
C CYS A 58 15.06 10.52 -8.21
N VAL A 59 14.19 11.49 -7.93
CA VAL A 59 14.07 12.75 -8.68
C VAL A 59 14.68 13.84 -7.83
#